data_AF-A0A832XLJ5-F1
#
_entry.id   AF-A0A832XLJ5-F1
#
_cell.length_a   1.000
_cell.length_b   1.000
_cell.length_c   1.000
_cell.angle_alpha   90.00
_cell.angle_beta   90.00
_cell.angle_gamma   90.00
#
_symmetry.space_group_name_H-M   'P 1'
#
loop_
_entity.id
_entity.type
_entity.pdbx_description
1 polymer ?
#
loop_
_entity_poly.entity_id
_entity_poly.type
_entity_poly.pdbx_seq_one_letter_code
_entity_poly.pdbx_strand_id
1 'polypeptide(L)'
;MTEDVSAENNETNAGLMTAAFRLQIVLLVFILSQALTGLGRVGYTFDGWALGVSHQRTAEIGLLLAIAILVLIIKAKPANEKMKGMAIGMVGMWVIQFGLGEMMDMGGSLSWLGMIHAPLALLMFAHASMMMMKFKSE
;
A
#
# COMPACT_ATOMS: atom_id res chain seq x y z
N MET A 1 -14.36 15.47 45.03
CA MET A 1 -15.09 15.25 43.77
C MET A 1 -14.04 14.75 42.78
N THR A 2 -13.80 13.45 42.80
CA THR A 2 -12.85 12.79 41.92
C THR A 2 -13.54 12.66 40.57
N GLU A 3 -13.05 13.38 39.56
CA GLU A 3 -13.40 13.10 38.18
C GLU A 3 -12.88 11.69 37.89
N ASP A 4 -13.78 10.72 37.97
CA ASP A 4 -13.66 9.42 37.33
C ASP A 4 -13.66 9.73 35.83
N VAL A 5 -12.50 10.12 35.30
CA VAL A 5 -12.24 10.14 33.86
C VAL A 5 -12.32 8.68 33.47
N SER A 6 -13.53 8.25 33.11
CA SER A 6 -13.81 6.93 32.60
C SER A 6 -12.70 6.59 31.63
N ALA A 7 -11.91 5.57 31.95
CA ALA A 7 -11.00 4.96 30.99
C ALA A 7 -11.88 4.59 29.80
N GLU A 8 -11.87 5.44 28.76
CA GLU A 8 -12.58 5.18 27.52
C GLU A 8 -12.02 3.83 27.07
N ASN A 9 -12.88 2.82 27.09
CA ASN A 9 -12.48 1.43 26.90
C ASN A 9 -11.87 1.35 25.49
N ASN A 10 -10.55 1.45 25.42
CA ASN A 10 -9.79 1.63 24.18
C ASN A 10 -9.55 0.26 23.55
N GLU A 11 -10.59 -0.58 23.56
CA GLU A 11 -10.56 -1.91 23.00
C GLU A 11 -10.49 -1.80 21.48
N THR A 12 -9.60 -2.59 20.89
CA THR A 12 -9.43 -2.64 19.46
C THR A 12 -10.71 -3.14 18.78
N ASN A 13 -11.17 -2.41 17.78
CA ASN A 13 -12.32 -2.84 16.97
C ASN A 13 -11.89 -3.97 16.02
N ALA A 14 -12.10 -5.21 16.45
CA ALA A 14 -11.74 -6.42 15.70
C ALA A 14 -12.40 -6.52 14.32
N GLY A 15 -13.61 -5.97 14.14
CA GLY A 15 -14.30 -5.95 12.86
C GLY A 15 -13.58 -5.07 11.83
N LEU A 16 -13.18 -3.86 12.25
CA LEU A 16 -12.39 -2.95 11.41
C LEU A 16 -10.99 -3.50 11.13
N MET A 17 -10.36 -4.15 12.11
CA MET A 17 -9.08 -4.84 11.89
C MET A 17 -9.19 -6.00 10.90
N THR A 18 -10.25 -6.79 10.97
CA THR A 18 -10.52 -7.87 10.01
C THR A 18 -10.73 -7.32 8.59
N ALA A 19 -11.46 -6.21 8.46
CA ALA A 19 -11.63 -5.53 7.17
C ALA A 19 -10.28 -5.02 6.63
N ALA A 20 -9.48 -4.37 7.48
CA ALA A 20 -8.14 -3.88 7.11
C ALA A 20 -7.21 -5.02 6.68
N PHE A 21 -7.24 -6.16 7.38
CA PHE A 21 -6.48 -7.35 7.00
C PHE A 21 -6.89 -7.90 5.63
N ARG A 22 -8.19 -8.01 5.35
CA ARG A 22 -8.68 -8.48 4.04
C ARG A 22 -8.27 -7.50 2.93
N LEU A 23 -8.37 -6.20 3.17
CA LEU A 23 -7.91 -5.20 2.20
C LEU A 23 -6.38 -5.25 2.02
N GLN A 24 -5.60 -5.56 3.06
CA GLN A 24 -4.16 -5.76 2.95
C GLN A 24 -3.80 -6.95 2.03
N ILE A 25 -4.58 -8.03 2.07
CA ILE A 25 -4.44 -9.15 1.12
C ILE A 25 -4.69 -8.67 -0.31
N VAL A 26 -5.77 -7.91 -0.53
CA VAL A 26 -6.07 -7.33 -1.84
C VAL A 26 -4.94 -6.40 -2.29
N LEU A 27 -4.41 -5.56 -1.40
CA LEU A 27 -3.29 -4.67 -1.68
C LEU A 27 -2.04 -5.45 -2.12
N LEU A 28 -1.74 -6.58 -1.49
CA LEU A 28 -0.64 -7.46 -1.92
C LEU A 28 -0.83 -7.98 -3.34
N VAL A 29 -2.04 -8.39 -3.70
CA VAL A 29 -2.36 -8.79 -5.08
C VAL A 29 -2.15 -7.62 -6.04
N PHE A 30 -2.53 -6.40 -5.65
CA PHE A 30 -2.28 -5.20 -6.45
C PHE A 30 -0.78 -4.91 -6.61
N ILE A 31 0.02 -5.04 -5.57
CA ILE A 31 1.49 -4.87 -5.66
C ILE A 31 2.10 -5.90 -6.62
N LEU A 32 1.65 -7.16 -6.57
CA LEU A 32 2.09 -8.17 -7.54
C LEU A 32 1.64 -7.83 -8.96
N SER A 33 0.42 -7.31 -9.13
CA SER A 33 -0.08 -6.86 -10.42
C SER A 33 0.72 -5.67 -10.99
N GLN A 34 1.25 -4.79 -10.13
CA GLN A 34 2.14 -3.69 -10.54
C GLN A 34 3.42 -4.24 -11.17
N ALA A 35 4.03 -5.27 -10.58
CA ALA A 35 5.21 -5.91 -11.15
C ALA A 35 4.93 -6.54 -12.52
N LEU A 36 3.77 -7.21 -12.67
CA LEU A 36 3.37 -7.85 -13.94
C LEU A 36 3.06 -6.82 -15.04
N THR A 37 2.30 -5.78 -14.71
CA THR A 37 1.88 -4.74 -15.67
C THR A 37 3.02 -3.78 -16.02
N GLY A 38 3.98 -3.56 -15.12
CA GLY A 38 5.15 -2.71 -15.35
C GLY A 38 6.05 -3.20 -16.49
N LEU A 39 6.03 -4.51 -16.80
CA LEU A 39 6.73 -5.09 -17.95
C LEU A 39 6.26 -4.51 -19.29
N GLY A 40 5.03 -3.99 -19.35
CA GLY A 40 4.49 -3.27 -20.50
C GLY A 40 5.33 -2.06 -20.92
N ARG A 41 6.00 -1.40 -19.96
CA ARG A 41 6.83 -0.23 -20.24
C ARG A 41 8.20 -0.56 -20.84
N VAL A 42 8.62 -1.83 -20.76
CA VAL A 42 9.86 -2.32 -21.38
C VAL A 42 9.60 -3.12 -22.66
N GLY A 43 8.40 -2.99 -23.25
CA GLY A 43 8.03 -3.58 -24.53
C GLY A 43 7.50 -5.01 -24.47
N TYR A 44 7.39 -5.61 -23.27
CA TYR A 44 6.77 -6.91 -23.10
C TYR A 44 5.26 -6.75 -22.91
N THR A 45 4.48 -7.25 -23.88
CA THR A 45 3.02 -7.32 -23.78
C THR A 45 2.54 -8.73 -24.10
N PHE A 46 1.41 -9.13 -23.53
CA PHE A 46 0.71 -10.34 -23.94
C PHE A 46 -0.30 -9.95 -25.02
N ASP A 47 -0.14 -10.42 -26.26
CA ASP A 47 -1.13 -10.32 -27.34
C ASP A 47 -1.91 -8.99 -27.43
N GLY A 48 -1.20 -7.84 -27.40
CA GLY A 48 -1.82 -6.52 -27.56
C GLY A 48 -2.47 -5.92 -26.31
N TRP A 49 -2.24 -6.50 -25.12
CA TRP A 49 -2.75 -5.96 -23.87
C TRP A 49 -2.15 -4.57 -23.55
N ALA A 50 -3.01 -3.64 -23.14
CA ALA A 50 -2.62 -2.28 -22.73
C ALA A 50 -1.98 -2.24 -21.33
N LEU A 51 -0.89 -2.99 -21.13
CA LEU A 51 -0.26 -3.17 -19.82
C LEU A 51 0.20 -1.86 -19.16
N GLY A 52 0.66 -0.88 -19.96
CA GLY A 52 1.02 0.45 -19.43
C GLY A 52 -0.16 1.19 -18.80
N VAL A 53 -1.35 1.12 -19.42
CA VAL A 53 -2.59 1.70 -18.87
C VAL A 53 -3.02 0.93 -17.62
N SER A 54 -2.99 -0.40 -17.68
CA SER A 54 -3.29 -1.25 -16.52
C SER A 54 -2.36 -0.97 -15.34
N HIS A 55 -1.08 -0.71 -15.60
CA HIS A 55 -0.08 -0.34 -14.59
C HIS A 55 -0.46 0.96 -13.88
N GLN A 56 -0.77 2.01 -14.64
CA GLN A 56 -1.20 3.28 -14.06
C GLN A 56 -2.49 3.14 -13.25
N ARG A 57 -3.52 2.46 -13.78
CA ARG A 57 -4.80 2.28 -13.09
C ARG A 57 -4.68 1.45 -11.82
N THR A 58 -3.90 0.38 -11.85
CA THR A 58 -3.66 -0.41 -10.63
C THR A 58 -2.83 0.34 -9.60
N ALA A 59 -2.04 1.35 -10.02
CA ALA A 59 -1.33 2.23 -9.09
C ALA A 59 -2.27 3.19 -8.37
N GLU A 60 -3.20 3.83 -9.10
CA GLU A 60 -4.24 4.70 -8.53
C GLU A 60 -5.11 3.94 -7.51
N ILE A 61 -5.62 2.76 -7.89
CA ILE A 61 -6.47 1.94 -7.03
C ILE A 61 -5.68 1.42 -5.82
N GLY A 62 -4.42 1.02 -6.01
CA GLY A 62 -3.55 0.58 -4.94
C GLY A 62 -3.29 1.66 -3.89
N LEU A 63 -3.04 2.91 -4.33
CA LEU A 63 -2.92 4.05 -3.41
C LEU A 63 -4.20 4.29 -2.61
N LEU A 64 -5.36 4.26 -3.27
CA LEU A 64 -6.66 4.41 -2.59
C LEU A 64 -6.90 3.29 -1.56
N LEU A 65 -6.55 2.04 -1.89
CA LEU A 65 -6.62 0.91 -0.97
C LEU A 65 -5.69 1.10 0.24
N ALA A 66 -4.45 1.57 0.03
CA ALA A 66 -3.53 1.84 1.13
C ALA A 66 -4.06 2.92 2.08
N ILE A 67 -4.67 3.99 1.55
CA ILE A 67 -5.33 5.03 2.36
C ILE A 67 -6.52 4.44 3.12
N ALA A 68 -7.35 3.64 2.48
CA ALA A 68 -8.49 2.99 3.14
C ALA A 68 -8.04 2.08 4.29
N ILE A 69 -6.99 1.28 4.09
CA ILE A 69 -6.40 0.43 5.14
C ILE A 69 -5.90 1.28 6.30
N LEU A 70 -5.19 2.38 6.04
CA LEU A 70 -4.72 3.30 7.07
C LEU A 70 -5.89 3.86 7.89
N VAL A 71 -6.95 4.34 7.23
CA VAL A 71 -8.14 4.87 7.91
C VAL A 71 -8.79 3.81 8.80
N LEU A 72 -8.93 2.58 8.29
CA LEU A 72 -9.49 1.47 9.08
C LEU A 72 -8.63 1.16 10.31
N ILE A 73 -7.30 1.09 10.15
CA ILE A 73 -6.38 0.82 11.26
C ILE A 73 -6.43 1.94 12.30
N ILE A 74 -6.44 3.23 11.89
CA ILE A 74 -6.56 4.34 12.85
C ILE A 74 -7.88 4.25 13.62
N LYS A 75 -8.99 4.03 12.92
CA LYS A 75 -10.32 3.91 13.54
C LYS A 75 -10.47 2.67 14.40
N ALA A 76 -9.74 1.60 14.08
CA ALA A 76 -9.77 0.37 14.84
C ALA A 76 -9.08 0.48 16.20
N LYS A 77 -8.25 1.51 16.42
CA LYS A 77 -7.48 1.72 17.65
C LYS A 77 -6.72 0.42 18.06
N PRO A 78 -5.80 -0.09 17.22
CA PRO A 78 -5.06 -1.31 17.51
C PRO A 78 -4.26 -1.16 18.81
N ALA A 79 -4.22 -2.21 19.62
CA ALA A 79 -3.40 -2.26 20.83
C ALA A 79 -1.92 -2.04 20.50
N ASN A 80 -1.49 -2.42 19.30
CA ASN A 80 -0.15 -2.17 18.81
C ASN A 80 -0.06 -0.91 17.96
N GLU A 81 0.47 0.16 18.55
CA GLU A 81 0.71 1.43 17.85
C GLU A 81 1.65 1.28 16.63
N LYS A 82 2.48 0.22 16.57
CA LYS A 82 3.31 -0.06 15.38
C LYS A 82 2.47 -0.30 14.13
N MET A 83 1.25 -0.84 14.25
CA MET A 83 0.36 -1.06 13.10
C MET A 83 0.00 0.24 12.39
N LYS A 84 -0.23 1.32 13.14
CA LYS A 84 -0.50 2.66 12.57
C LYS A 84 0.72 3.16 11.81
N GLY A 85 1.91 3.07 12.41
CA GLY A 85 3.16 3.47 11.78
C GLY A 85 3.46 2.70 10.49
N MET A 86 3.24 1.38 10.48
CA MET A 86 3.41 0.57 9.28
C MET A 86 2.42 0.93 8.17
N ALA A 87 1.16 1.21 8.51
CA ALA A 87 0.14 1.63 7.55
C ALA A 87 0.44 3.02 6.95
N ILE A 88 0.91 3.97 7.77
CA ILE A 88 1.39 5.28 7.28
C ILE A 88 2.58 5.07 6.32
N GLY A 89 3.54 4.22 6.70
CA GLY A 89 4.67 3.86 5.85
C GLY A 89 4.23 3.28 4.50
N MET A 90 3.20 2.42 4.49
CA MET A 90 2.65 1.86 3.25
C MET A 90 2.08 2.94 2.32
N VAL A 91 1.30 3.88 2.86
CA VAL A 91 0.78 5.02 2.08
C VAL A 91 1.93 5.88 1.55
N GLY A 92 2.94 6.16 2.39
CA GLY A 92 4.13 6.92 1.97
C GLY A 92 4.88 6.25 0.82
N MET A 93 5.10 4.93 0.90
CA MET A 93 5.72 4.17 -0.18
C MET A 93 4.89 4.21 -1.47
N TRP A 94 3.57 4.07 -1.37
CA TRP A 94 2.66 4.20 -2.52
C TRP A 94 2.76 5.58 -3.19
N VAL A 95 2.74 6.66 -2.41
CA VAL A 95 2.84 8.04 -2.95
C VAL A 95 4.17 8.25 -3.66
N ILE A 96 5.28 7.80 -3.06
CA ILE A 96 6.60 7.89 -3.69
C ILE A 96 6.63 7.09 -4.98
N GLN A 97 6.09 5.87 -4.98
CA GLN A 97 6.06 5.01 -6.17
C GLN A 97 5.23 5.61 -7.30
N PHE A 98 4.06 6.13 -6.98
CA PHE A 98 3.19 6.81 -7.93
C PHE A 98 3.90 8.03 -8.53
N GLY A 99 4.52 8.86 -7.69
CA GLY A 99 5.28 10.03 -8.13
C GLY A 99 6.46 9.66 -9.04
N LEU A 100 7.24 8.63 -8.70
CA LEU A 100 8.32 8.12 -9.56
C LEU A 100 7.78 7.60 -10.90
N GLY A 101 6.64 6.91 -10.90
CA GLY A 101 5.97 6.43 -12.10
C GLY A 101 5.60 7.55 -13.07
N GLU A 102 5.01 8.63 -12.56
CA GLU A 102 4.65 9.83 -13.34
C GLU A 102 5.90 10.58 -13.82
N MET A 103 6.93 10.73 -12.98
CA MET A 103 8.18 11.39 -13.36
C MET A 103 8.90 10.67 -14.52
N MET A 104 8.85 9.34 -14.56
CA MET A 104 9.42 8.57 -15.68
C MET A 104 8.69 8.79 -17.00
N ASP A 105 7.40 9.16 -16.97
CA ASP A 105 6.60 9.45 -18.17
C ASP A 105 6.78 10.88 -18.69
N MET A 106 7.38 11.78 -17.90
CA MET A 106 7.64 13.18 -18.29
C MET A 106 8.80 13.29 -19.29
N GLY A 107 8.54 12.90 -20.55
CA GLY A 107 9.41 13.19 -21.70
C GLY A 107 10.70 12.36 -21.78
N GLY A 108 10.76 11.21 -21.11
CA GLY A 108 11.82 10.19 -21.25
C GLY A 108 13.19 10.54 -20.64
N SER A 109 13.43 11.81 -20.29
CA SER A 109 14.69 12.29 -19.68
C SER A 109 14.95 11.70 -18.29
N LEU A 110 13.89 11.28 -17.60
CA LEU A 110 13.95 10.71 -16.25
C LEU A 110 13.74 9.19 -16.22
N SER A 111 13.85 8.49 -17.34
CA SER A 111 13.73 7.03 -17.42
C SER A 111 14.71 6.27 -16.51
N TRP A 112 15.86 6.87 -16.18
CA TRP A 112 16.83 6.33 -15.24
C TRP A 112 16.27 6.12 -13.82
N LEU A 113 15.21 6.85 -13.44
CA LEU A 113 14.50 6.67 -12.17
C LEU A 113 13.90 5.27 -12.03
N GLY A 114 13.77 4.51 -13.12
CA GLY A 114 13.39 3.10 -13.10
C GLY A 114 14.31 2.25 -12.21
N MET A 115 15.59 2.61 -12.12
CA MET A 115 16.57 1.95 -11.24
C MET A 115 16.29 2.15 -9.75
N ILE A 116 15.50 3.17 -9.39
CA ILE A 116 15.07 3.44 -8.01
C ILE A 116 13.66 2.90 -7.80
N HIS A 117 12.76 3.12 -8.76
CA HIS A 117 11.36 2.71 -8.73
C HIS A 117 11.22 1.20 -8.51
N ALA A 118 11.93 0.37 -9.30
CA ALA A 118 11.79 -1.09 -9.23
C ALA A 118 12.28 -1.70 -7.89
N PRO A 119 13.47 -1.38 -7.36
CA PRO A 119 13.88 -1.87 -6.04
C PRO A 119 12.98 -1.38 -4.91
N LEU A 120 12.53 -0.13 -4.96
CA LEU A 120 11.61 0.39 -3.95
C LEU A 120 10.26 -0.35 -4.00
N ALA A 121 9.82 -0.85 -5.16
CA ALA A 121 8.59 -1.62 -5.29
C ALA A 121 8.73 -3.01 -4.65
N LEU A 122 9.91 -3.61 -4.70
CA LEU A 122 10.23 -4.83 -3.94
C LEU A 122 10.23 -4.58 -2.43
N LEU A 123 10.80 -3.47 -1.98
CA LEU A 123 10.74 -3.07 -0.57
C LEU A 123 9.30 -2.86 -0.10
N MET A 124 8.47 -2.31 -0.97
CA MET A 124 7.05 -2.10 -0.69
C MET A 124 6.30 -3.42 -0.58
N PHE A 125 6.60 -4.41 -1.44
CA PHE A 125 6.09 -5.77 -1.30
C PHE A 125 6.55 -6.43 0.02
N ALA A 126 7.82 -6.28 0.38
CA ALA A 126 8.35 -6.79 1.64
C ALA A 126 7.65 -6.14 2.85
N HIS A 127 7.46 -4.81 2.82
CA HIS A 127 6.73 -4.07 3.84
C HIS A 127 5.28 -4.52 3.97
N ALA A 128 4.58 -4.71 2.84
CA ALA A 128 3.22 -5.23 2.79
C ALA A 128 3.12 -6.63 3.39
N SER A 129 4.11 -7.48 3.11
CA SER A 129 4.20 -8.85 3.64
C SER A 129 4.48 -8.85 5.14
N MET A 130 5.32 -7.92 5.64
CA MET A 130 5.54 -7.76 7.08
C MET A 130 4.29 -7.31 7.83
N MET A 131 3.48 -6.42 7.24
CA MET A 131 2.20 -6.01 7.83
C MET A 131 1.26 -7.21 8.00
N MET A 132 1.23 -8.16 7.07
CA MET A 132 0.42 -9.38 7.18
C MET A 132 0.77 -10.23 8.39
N MET A 133 2.06 -10.32 8.74
CA MET A 133 2.49 -11.02 9.96
C MET A 133 2.04 -10.28 11.21
N LYS A 134 1.99 -8.96 11.15
CA LYS A 134 1.63 -8.11 12.28
C LYS A 134 0.12 -8.15 12.56
N PHE A 135 -0.72 -8.24 11.53
CA PHE A 135 -2.16 -8.50 11.70
C PHE A 135 -2.47 -9.81 12.45
N LYS A 136 -1.61 -10.84 12.39
CA LYS A 136 -1.80 -12.08 13.16
C LYS A 136 -1.43 -11.95 14.64
N SER A 137 -0.73 -10.87 15.00
CA SER A 137 -0.31 -10.55 16.37
C SER A 137 -1.22 -9.54 17.06
N GLU A 138 -2.25 -9.08 16.36
CA GLU A 138 -3.39 -8.33 16.91
C GLU A 138 -4.55 -9.30 17.17
#